data_AF-A0A818TBP8-F1
#
_entry.id   AF-A0A818TBP8-F1
#
_cell.length_a   1.000
_cell.length_b   1.000
_cell.length_c   1.000
_cell.angle_alpha   90.00
_cell.angle_beta   90.00
_cell.angle_gamma   90.00
#
_symmetry.space_group_name_H-M   'P 1'
#
loop_
_entity.id
_entity.type
_entity.pdbx_description
1 polymer ?
#
loop_
_entity_poly.entity_id
_entity_poly.type
_entity_poly.pdbx_seq_one_letter_code
_entity_poly.pdbx_strand_id
1 'polypeptide(L)'
;MTSVPCDEYIESFLSSICTVLPVTDIYHLDTSNERIISSLLLKILNVLPELDSLKICYLSISQARHSFIDDQNFRLVSYQNKITKVYLANVKKSEEVYFLLNLCPRMQYLKVNFIYDIDHKLFVRNFLRTINSNRHQHLQSLYFQVPKIDVQIINELEEMINHEKLLRHFTIKRILNYIHLEWKLL
;
A
#
# COMPACT_ATOMS: atom_id res chain seq x y z
N MET A 1 36.98 2.44 7.56
CA MET A 1 35.61 2.26 8.08
C MET A 1 34.94 1.21 7.24
N THR A 2 35.00 -0.03 7.68
CA THR A 2 34.44 -1.20 6.99
C THR A 2 32.93 -1.17 7.18
N SER A 3 32.20 -1.05 6.06
CA SER A 3 30.76 -1.23 6.04
C SER A 3 30.45 -2.65 6.53
N VAL A 4 29.78 -2.76 7.67
CA VAL A 4 29.14 -4.03 8.08
C VAL A 4 28.22 -4.45 6.92
N PRO A 5 28.25 -5.72 6.47
CA PRO A 5 27.41 -6.14 5.35
C PRO A 5 25.94 -5.94 5.73
N CYS A 6 25.18 -5.26 4.88
CA CYS A 6 23.75 -4.97 5.05
C CYS A 6 22.93 -6.21 5.47
N ASP A 7 23.36 -7.39 5.04
CA ASP A 7 22.72 -8.67 5.32
C ASP A 7 22.82 -9.09 6.80
N GLU A 8 23.95 -8.86 7.47
CA GLU A 8 24.14 -9.32 8.86
C GLU A 8 23.21 -8.57 9.84
N TYR A 9 22.99 -7.28 9.59
CA TYR A 9 22.03 -6.47 10.35
C TYR A 9 20.59 -6.92 10.10
N ILE A 10 20.23 -7.24 8.84
CA ILE A 10 18.90 -7.73 8.49
C ILE A 10 18.62 -9.07 9.15
N GLU A 11 19.57 -10.02 9.08
CA GLU A 11 19.39 -11.33 9.70
C GLU A 11 19.31 -11.24 11.24
N SER A 12 20.10 -10.34 11.86
CA SER A 12 19.99 -10.05 13.31
C SER A 12 18.62 -9.48 13.69
N PHE A 13 18.10 -8.55 12.89
CA PHE A 13 16.76 -7.99 13.09
C PHE A 13 15.66 -9.05 12.94
N LEU A 14 15.70 -9.85 11.87
CA LEU A 14 14.74 -10.93 11.65
C LEU A 14 14.81 -11.99 12.76
N SER A 15 16.02 -12.33 13.21
CA SER A 15 16.21 -13.23 14.36
C SER A 15 15.55 -12.66 15.62
N SER A 16 15.65 -11.35 15.85
CA SER A 16 15.02 -10.69 17.00
C SER A 16 13.49 -10.70 16.93
N ILE A 17 12.92 -10.65 15.73
CA ILE A 17 11.47 -10.86 15.55
C ILE A 17 11.11 -12.31 15.87
N CYS A 18 11.85 -13.27 15.32
CA CYS A 18 11.57 -14.70 15.50
C CYS A 18 11.64 -15.18 16.95
N THR A 19 12.43 -14.53 17.82
CA THR A 19 12.45 -14.86 19.26
C THR A 19 11.21 -14.38 20.01
N VAL A 20 10.50 -13.37 19.49
CA VAL A 20 9.32 -12.77 20.12
C VAL A 20 8.02 -13.44 19.67
N LEU A 21 7.97 -13.98 18.45
CA LEU A 21 6.78 -14.62 17.88
C LEU A 21 6.20 -15.79 18.68
N PRO A 22 6.98 -16.64 19.38
CA PRO A 22 6.42 -17.72 20.18
C PRO A 22 5.60 -17.24 21.38
N VAL A 23 5.79 -15.99 21.81
CA VAL A 23 5.16 -15.43 23.01
C VAL A 23 4.13 -14.34 22.72
N THR A 24 4.13 -13.76 21.51
CA THR A 24 3.13 -12.78 21.10
C THR A 24 2.96 -12.74 19.60
N ASP A 25 1.73 -12.54 19.16
CA ASP A 25 1.43 -12.21 17.77
C ASP A 25 1.71 -10.72 17.51
N ILE A 26 2.17 -10.42 16.29
CA ILE A 26 2.40 -9.06 15.83
C ILE A 26 1.40 -8.75 14.72
N TYR A 27 0.41 -7.93 15.04
CA TYR A 27 -0.67 -7.57 14.12
C TYR A 27 -0.41 -6.26 13.37
N HIS A 28 0.50 -5.42 13.87
CA HIS A 28 0.80 -4.10 13.34
C HIS A 28 2.30 -3.89 13.14
N LEU A 29 2.69 -3.47 11.95
CA LEU A 29 4.06 -3.09 11.61
C LEU A 29 4.07 -1.62 11.18
N ASP A 30 4.88 -0.82 11.85
CA ASP A 30 5.11 0.59 11.53
C ASP A 30 6.61 0.82 11.35
N THR A 31 7.04 1.16 10.14
CA THR A 31 8.45 1.43 9.84
C THR A 31 8.89 2.86 10.16
N SER A 32 8.16 3.56 11.04
CA SER A 32 8.35 4.94 11.54
C SER A 32 9.66 5.61 11.11
N ASN A 33 9.56 6.58 10.19
CA ASN A 33 10.67 7.39 9.65
C ASN A 33 11.79 6.66 8.89
N GLU A 34 11.73 5.33 8.78
CA GLU A 34 12.71 4.56 8.02
C GLU A 34 12.26 4.29 6.60
N ARG A 35 13.26 4.17 5.72
CA ARG A 35 13.09 3.70 4.36
C ARG A 35 13.21 2.18 4.34
N ILE A 36 12.15 1.51 3.90
CA ILE A 36 12.16 0.07 3.69
C ILE A 36 12.34 -0.26 2.22
N ILE A 37 13.26 -1.18 1.94
CA ILE A 37 13.45 -1.73 0.60
C ILE A 37 12.46 -2.87 0.41
N SER A 38 11.89 -3.03 -0.78
CA SER A 38 10.89 -4.06 -1.09
C SER A 38 11.35 -5.48 -0.73
N SER A 39 12.63 -5.83 -0.94
CA SER A 39 13.18 -7.13 -0.57
C SER A 39 13.18 -7.39 0.94
N LEU A 40 13.51 -6.36 1.75
CA LEU A 40 13.46 -6.45 3.21
C LEU A 40 12.01 -6.57 3.69
N LEU A 41 11.09 -5.82 3.09
CA LEU A 41 9.66 -5.94 3.39
C LEU A 41 9.16 -7.37 3.16
N LEU A 42 9.53 -8.01 2.04
CA LEU A 42 9.16 -9.41 1.78
C LEU A 42 9.67 -10.36 2.87
N LYS A 43 10.94 -10.21 3.29
CA LYS A 43 11.51 -11.02 4.37
C LYS A 43 10.75 -10.83 5.69
N ILE A 44 10.42 -9.59 6.04
CA ILE A 44 9.65 -9.26 7.26
C ILE A 44 8.25 -9.88 7.20
N LEU A 45 7.54 -9.73 6.08
CA LEU A 45 6.20 -10.30 5.94
C LEU A 45 6.20 -11.83 6.00
N ASN A 46 7.27 -12.48 5.54
CA ASN A 46 7.40 -13.93 5.63
C ASN A 46 7.53 -14.44 7.08
N VAL A 47 8.01 -13.62 8.01
CA VAL A 47 8.10 -13.97 9.44
C VAL A 47 6.91 -13.46 10.26
N LEU A 48 6.06 -12.59 9.71
CA LEU A 48 4.90 -12.02 10.42
C LEU A 48 3.57 -12.53 9.82
N PRO A 49 3.16 -13.79 10.05
CA PRO A 49 2.00 -14.39 9.40
C PRO A 49 0.65 -13.78 9.82
N GLU A 50 0.59 -13.21 11.03
CA GLU A 50 -0.63 -12.63 11.61
C GLU A 50 -0.75 -11.12 11.38
N LEU A 51 0.14 -10.52 10.55
CA LEU A 51 0.12 -9.09 10.28
C LEU A 51 -1.17 -8.67 9.55
N ASP A 52 -1.96 -7.79 10.19
CA ASP A 52 -3.20 -7.20 9.64
C ASP A 52 -2.95 -5.81 9.05
N SER A 53 -2.01 -5.07 9.65
CA SER A 53 -1.82 -3.65 9.39
C SER A 53 -0.36 -3.31 9.11
N LEU A 54 -0.14 -2.67 7.97
CA LEU A 54 1.19 -2.28 7.50
C LEU A 54 1.25 -0.77 7.28
N LYS A 55 2.10 -0.09 8.04
CA LYS A 55 2.40 1.32 7.87
C LYS A 55 3.86 1.50 7.46
N ILE A 56 4.05 2.06 6.27
CA ILE A 56 5.36 2.30 5.67
C ILE A 56 5.59 3.80 5.54
N CYS A 57 6.73 4.26 6.04
CA CYS A 57 7.11 5.67 5.90
C CYS A 57 7.60 5.98 4.48
N TYR A 58 8.62 5.25 4.00
CA TYR A 58 9.13 5.33 2.64
C TYR A 58 9.36 3.93 2.08
N LEU A 59 8.79 3.64 0.91
CA LEU A 59 9.05 2.39 0.19
C LEU A 59 10.12 2.64 -0.88
N SER A 60 11.04 1.71 -1.06
CA SER A 60 11.99 1.71 -2.17
C SER A 60 11.90 0.40 -2.92
N ILE A 61 11.37 0.46 -4.13
CA ILE A 61 11.20 -0.69 -5.00
C ILE A 61 12.53 -0.95 -5.71
N SER A 62 13.14 -2.10 -5.44
CA SER A 62 14.46 -2.45 -5.98
C SER A 62 14.44 -3.11 -7.36
N GLN A 63 13.27 -3.49 -7.87
CA GLN A 63 13.11 -4.17 -9.17
C GLN A 63 12.00 -3.53 -10.02
N ALA A 64 11.95 -3.84 -11.32
CA ALA A 64 10.92 -3.31 -12.22
C ALA A 64 9.54 -3.94 -11.92
N ARG A 65 8.44 -3.21 -12.18
CA ARG A 65 7.05 -3.68 -11.92
C ARG A 65 6.75 -5.10 -12.40
N HIS A 66 7.24 -5.48 -13.58
CA HIS A 66 6.98 -6.80 -14.16
C HIS A 66 7.76 -7.93 -13.48
N SER A 67 8.94 -7.64 -12.91
CA SER A 67 9.79 -8.68 -12.32
C SER A 67 9.25 -9.28 -11.02
N PHE A 68 8.46 -8.54 -10.24
CA PHE A 68 7.88 -9.07 -9.00
C PHE A 68 6.77 -10.09 -9.23
N ILE A 69 6.00 -9.91 -10.31
CA ILE A 69 4.89 -10.82 -10.62
C ILE A 69 5.43 -12.20 -10.97
N ASP A 70 6.64 -12.31 -11.52
CA ASP A 70 7.26 -13.60 -11.86
C ASP A 70 8.14 -14.18 -10.74
N ASP A 71 8.36 -13.42 -9.66
CA ASP A 71 9.12 -13.86 -8.49
C ASP A 71 8.27 -14.81 -7.62
N GLN A 72 8.74 -16.05 -7.44
CA GLN A 72 8.03 -17.06 -6.64
C GLN A 72 7.92 -16.69 -5.16
N ASN A 73 8.95 -16.06 -4.59
CA ASN A 73 8.93 -15.62 -3.19
C ASN A 73 7.91 -14.51 -3.01
N PHE A 74 7.84 -13.57 -3.96
CA PHE A 74 6.83 -12.52 -3.95
C PHE A 74 5.41 -13.11 -3.98
N ARG A 75 5.14 -14.07 -4.89
CA ARG A 75 3.84 -14.74 -4.98
C ARG A 75 3.46 -15.46 -3.69
N LEU A 76 4.41 -16.17 -3.07
CA LEU A 76 4.21 -16.89 -1.82
C LEU A 76 3.82 -15.91 -0.70
N VAL A 77 4.64 -14.89 -0.47
CA VAL A 77 4.40 -13.87 0.57
C VAL A 77 3.08 -13.14 0.32
N SER A 78 2.80 -12.79 -0.94
CA SER A 78 1.55 -12.11 -1.35
C SER A 78 0.30 -12.94 -1.02
N TYR A 79 0.32 -14.23 -1.35
CA TYR A 79 -0.83 -15.11 -1.11
C TYR A 79 -1.08 -15.40 0.38
N GLN A 80 0.00 -15.50 1.15
CA GLN A 80 -0.05 -15.93 2.55
C GLN A 80 -0.40 -14.81 3.53
N ASN A 81 -0.01 -13.56 3.25
CA ASN A 81 -0.26 -12.48 4.21
C ASN A 81 -1.76 -12.16 4.36
N LYS A 82 -2.12 -11.68 5.55
CA LYS A 82 -3.50 -11.35 5.94
C LYS A 82 -3.75 -9.84 6.01
N ILE A 83 -2.87 -9.04 5.42
CA ILE A 83 -2.87 -7.58 5.58
C ILE A 83 -4.14 -6.99 4.96
N THR A 84 -4.95 -6.33 5.78
CA THR A 84 -6.18 -5.64 5.36
C THR A 84 -6.02 -4.13 5.31
N LYS A 85 -5.06 -3.56 6.05
CA LYS A 85 -4.85 -2.10 6.16
C LYS A 85 -3.44 -1.72 5.77
N VAL A 86 -3.32 -0.83 4.79
CA VAL A 86 -2.03 -0.30 4.35
C VAL A 86 -2.00 1.22 4.41
N TYR A 87 -0.92 1.75 4.97
CA TYR A 87 -0.64 3.18 5.07
C TYR A 87 0.73 3.45 4.45
N LEU A 88 0.78 4.30 3.43
CA LEU A 88 2.03 4.73 2.80
C LEU A 88 2.18 6.25 2.95
N ALA A 89 3.06 6.66 3.86
CA ALA A 89 3.12 8.05 4.33
C ALA A 89 3.82 9.01 3.37
N ASN A 90 4.75 8.52 2.54
CA ASN A 90 5.50 9.36 1.61
C ASN A 90 5.63 8.68 0.25
N VAL A 91 4.55 8.73 -0.54
CA VAL A 91 4.50 8.24 -1.91
C VAL A 91 5.24 9.20 -2.83
N LYS A 92 6.28 8.69 -3.49
CA LYS A 92 7.03 9.37 -4.55
C LYS A 92 6.45 9.05 -5.91
N LYS A 93 6.04 7.79 -6.11
CA LYS A 93 5.59 7.28 -7.40
C LYS A 93 4.42 6.33 -7.24
N SER A 94 3.49 6.36 -8.18
CA SER A 94 2.32 5.46 -8.20
C SER A 94 2.69 3.96 -8.17
N GLU A 95 3.88 3.63 -8.70
CA GLU A 95 4.55 2.33 -8.67
C GLU A 95 4.57 1.71 -7.27
N GLU A 96 4.80 2.53 -6.23
CA GLU A 96 4.85 2.10 -4.83
C GLU A 96 3.48 1.61 -4.34
N VAL A 97 2.43 2.31 -4.77
CA VAL A 97 1.04 1.92 -4.48
C VAL A 97 0.68 0.61 -5.18
N TYR A 98 0.99 0.49 -6.48
CA TYR A 98 0.70 -0.73 -7.23
C TYR A 98 1.50 -1.94 -6.73
N PHE A 99 2.74 -1.74 -6.29
CA PHE A 99 3.51 -2.79 -5.62
C PHE A 99 2.77 -3.33 -4.40
N LEU A 100 2.26 -2.44 -3.53
CA LEU A 100 1.54 -2.83 -2.31
C LEU A 100 0.19 -3.48 -2.61
N LEU A 101 -0.51 -3.04 -3.66
CA LEU A 101 -1.75 -3.70 -4.09
C LEU A 101 -1.50 -5.17 -4.50
N ASN A 102 -0.40 -5.44 -5.20
CA ASN A 102 -0.04 -6.81 -5.59
C ASN A 102 0.51 -7.61 -4.40
N LEU A 103 1.21 -6.96 -3.47
CA LEU A 103 1.76 -7.62 -2.30
C LEU A 103 0.67 -7.97 -1.27
N CYS A 104 -0.36 -7.14 -1.12
CA CYS A 104 -1.41 -7.32 -0.11
C CYS A 104 -2.77 -7.50 -0.82
N PRO A 105 -3.04 -8.66 -1.43
CA PRO A 105 -4.25 -8.88 -2.23
C PRO A 105 -5.55 -8.81 -1.41
N ARG A 106 -5.46 -9.01 -0.09
CA ARG A 106 -6.59 -8.93 0.87
C ARG A 106 -6.81 -7.52 1.44
N MET A 107 -6.08 -6.53 0.94
CA MET A 107 -6.19 -5.14 1.39
C MET A 107 -7.62 -4.62 1.20
N GLN A 108 -8.20 -4.12 2.28
CA GLN A 108 -9.52 -3.50 2.32
C GLN A 108 -9.42 -1.97 2.38
N TYR A 109 -8.36 -1.48 3.01
CA TYR A 109 -8.11 -0.08 3.28
C TYR A 109 -6.72 0.33 2.82
N LEU A 110 -6.66 1.40 2.02
CA LEU A 110 -5.42 2.05 1.62
C LEU A 110 -5.44 3.53 1.97
N LYS A 111 -4.40 4.00 2.67
CA LYS A 111 -4.13 5.43 2.86
C LYS A 111 -2.78 5.80 2.29
N VAL A 112 -2.77 6.78 1.40
CA VAL A 112 -1.57 7.29 0.73
C VAL A 112 -1.40 8.78 0.98
N ASN A 113 -0.16 9.22 1.12
CA ASN A 113 0.19 10.62 1.13
C ASN A 113 1.33 10.87 0.15
N PHE A 114 1.07 11.70 -0.85
CA PHE A 114 2.03 12.04 -1.90
C PHE A 114 2.89 13.21 -1.46
N ILE A 115 4.21 13.09 -1.61
CA ILE A 115 5.15 14.16 -1.23
C ILE A 115 5.35 15.21 -2.33
N TYR A 116 4.92 14.91 -3.55
CA TYR A 116 4.95 15.83 -4.69
C TYR A 116 3.53 16.16 -5.12
N ASP A 117 3.38 17.29 -5.81
CA ASP A 117 2.12 17.62 -6.47
C ASP A 117 1.86 16.59 -7.57
N ILE A 118 0.79 15.82 -7.39
CA ILE A 118 0.38 14.79 -8.34
C ILE A 118 -0.95 15.20 -8.95
N ASP A 119 -1.16 14.84 -10.22
CA ASP A 119 -2.49 14.91 -10.80
C ASP A 119 -3.37 13.86 -10.11
N HIS A 120 -4.10 14.31 -9.09
CA HIS A 120 -4.98 13.47 -8.28
C HIS A 120 -6.07 12.80 -9.13
N LYS A 121 -6.58 13.49 -10.16
CA LYS A 121 -7.61 12.96 -11.05
C LYS A 121 -7.06 11.82 -11.90
N LEU A 122 -5.87 12.02 -12.49
CA LEU A 122 -5.19 10.98 -13.27
C LEU A 122 -4.79 9.79 -12.38
N PHE A 123 -4.29 10.05 -11.17
CA PHE A 123 -3.98 9.00 -10.20
C PHE A 123 -5.21 8.16 -9.86
N VAL A 124 -6.31 8.79 -9.41
CA VAL A 124 -7.54 8.07 -9.04
C VAL A 124 -8.10 7.30 -10.24
N ARG A 125 -8.14 7.90 -11.43
CA ARG A 125 -8.56 7.21 -12.66
C ARG A 125 -7.76 5.94 -12.91
N ASN A 126 -6.43 6.04 -12.90
CA ASN A 126 -5.56 4.89 -13.18
C ASN A 126 -5.63 3.83 -12.07
N PHE A 127 -5.74 4.27 -10.82
CA PHE A 127 -5.93 3.41 -9.67
C PHE A 127 -7.21 2.58 -9.81
N LEU A 128 -8.34 3.24 -10.07
CA LEU A 128 -9.64 2.58 -10.22
C LEU A 128 -9.69 1.62 -11.42
N ARG A 129 -9.08 1.99 -12.55
CA ARG A 129 -8.92 1.08 -13.69
C ARG A 129 -8.11 -0.16 -13.33
N THR A 130 -7.06 0.00 -12.54
CA THR A 130 -6.19 -1.10 -12.11
C THR A 130 -6.94 -2.07 -11.19
N ILE A 131 -7.68 -1.57 -10.20
CA ILE A 131 -8.44 -2.44 -9.29
C ILE A 131 -9.57 -3.20 -10.00
N ASN A 132 -10.21 -2.59 -10.99
CA ASN A 132 -11.24 -3.24 -11.80
C ASN A 132 -10.67 -4.33 -12.71
N SER A 133 -9.44 -4.14 -13.21
CA SER A 133 -8.79 -5.10 -14.11
C SER A 133 -8.21 -6.30 -13.35
N ASN A 134 -7.63 -6.06 -12.19
CA ASN A 134 -6.84 -7.05 -11.44
C ASN A 134 -7.63 -7.80 -10.36
N ARG A 135 -8.97 -7.66 -10.33
CA ARG A 135 -9.85 -8.29 -9.33
C ARG A 135 -9.36 -8.08 -7.89
N HIS A 136 -8.99 -6.85 -7.52
CA HIS A 136 -8.74 -6.50 -6.12
C HIS A 136 -10.07 -6.45 -5.35
N GLN A 137 -10.65 -7.63 -5.15
CA GLN A 137 -12.01 -7.85 -4.66
C GLN A 137 -12.18 -7.50 -3.19
N HIS A 138 -11.14 -7.09 -2.46
CA HIS A 138 -11.28 -6.75 -1.04
C HIS A 138 -11.22 -5.25 -0.81
N LEU A 139 -10.61 -4.48 -1.71
CA LEU A 139 -10.39 -3.06 -1.50
C LEU A 139 -11.71 -2.31 -1.60
N GLN A 140 -12.03 -1.57 -0.55
CA GLN A 140 -13.29 -0.82 -0.41
C GLN A 140 -13.04 0.65 -0.06
N SER A 141 -11.82 1.01 0.33
CA SER A 141 -11.52 2.34 0.84
C SER A 141 -10.15 2.84 0.40
N LEU A 142 -10.14 4.04 -0.17
CA LEU A 142 -8.95 4.80 -0.54
C LEU A 142 -8.97 6.17 0.15
N TYR A 143 -7.89 6.48 0.86
CA TYR A 143 -7.59 7.81 1.38
C TYR A 143 -6.37 8.35 0.66
N PHE A 144 -6.47 9.56 0.12
CA PHE A 144 -5.30 10.26 -0.43
C PHE A 144 -5.28 11.71 0.00
N GLN A 145 -4.09 12.20 0.34
CA GLN A 145 -3.88 13.58 0.72
C GLN A 145 -3.97 14.49 -0.50
N VAL A 146 -4.61 15.63 -0.32
CA VAL A 146 -4.68 16.71 -1.30
C VAL A 146 -4.32 18.00 -0.57
N PRO A 147 -3.19 18.67 -0.89
CA PRO A 147 -2.69 19.80 -0.11
C PRO A 147 -3.62 21.03 -0.11
N LYS A 148 -4.36 21.24 -1.19
CA LYS A 148 -5.33 22.33 -1.36
C LYS A 148 -6.66 21.75 -1.82
N ILE A 149 -7.49 21.30 -0.88
CA ILE A 149 -8.80 20.74 -1.20
C ILE A 149 -9.79 21.89 -1.41
N ASP A 150 -10.09 22.16 -2.67
CA ASP A 150 -11.32 22.80 -3.09
C ASP A 150 -12.42 21.71 -3.22
N VAL A 151 -13.66 22.05 -2.86
CA VAL A 151 -14.85 21.25 -3.13
C VAL A 151 -14.92 20.85 -4.61
N GLN A 152 -14.38 21.69 -5.49
CA GLN A 152 -14.26 21.41 -6.92
C GLN A 152 -13.57 20.07 -7.23
N ILE A 153 -12.52 19.69 -6.49
CA ILE A 153 -11.80 18.42 -6.74
C ILE A 153 -12.70 17.21 -6.50
N ILE A 154 -13.57 17.28 -5.48
CA ILE A 154 -14.51 16.19 -5.18
C ILE A 154 -15.51 16.03 -6.33
N ASN A 155 -16.08 17.14 -6.80
CA ASN A 155 -17.03 17.13 -7.92
C ASN A 155 -16.38 16.59 -9.20
N GLU A 156 -15.15 17.03 -9.53
CA GLU A 156 -14.43 16.56 -10.71
C GLU A 156 -14.09 15.07 -10.66
N LEU A 157 -13.81 14.54 -9.47
CA LEU A 157 -13.58 13.11 -9.27
C LEU A 157 -14.88 12.32 -9.40
N GLU A 158 -15.98 12.82 -8.81
CA GLU A 158 -17.29 12.19 -8.88
C GLU A 158 -17.81 12.12 -10.32
N GLU A 159 -17.72 13.23 -11.07
CA GLU A 159 -18.06 13.27 -12.49
C GLU A 159 -17.23 12.27 -13.30
N MET A 160 -15.92 12.20 -13.06
CA MET A 160 -15.01 11.28 -13.75
C MET A 160 -15.35 9.82 -13.44
N ILE A 161 -15.62 9.48 -12.18
CA ILE A 161 -16.00 8.12 -11.78
C ILE A 161 -17.33 7.71 -12.42
N ASN A 162 -18.32 8.61 -12.43
CA ASN A 162 -19.65 8.36 -13.00
C ASN A 162 -19.61 8.24 -14.53
N HIS A 163 -18.96 9.20 -15.19
CA HIS A 163 -18.87 9.23 -16.65
C HIS A 163 -18.13 8.02 -17.21
N GLU A 164 -16.99 7.65 -16.59
CA GLU A 164 -16.20 6.49 -17.00
C GLU A 164 -16.68 5.17 -16.40
N LYS A 165 -17.72 5.20 -15.56
CA LYS A 165 -18.31 4.03 -14.88
C LYS A 165 -17.27 3.21 -14.10
N LEU A 166 -16.36 3.91 -13.40
CA LEU A 166 -15.22 3.29 -12.70
C LEU A 166 -15.62 2.59 -11.40
N LEU A 167 -16.65 3.05 -10.71
CA LEU A 167 -17.18 2.42 -9.50
C LEU A 167 -18.70 2.42 -9.52
N ARG A 168 -19.30 1.48 -8.78
CA ARG A 168 -20.73 1.49 -8.45
C ARG A 168 -20.89 1.65 -6.94
N HIS A 169 -21.95 2.31 -6.51
CA HIS A 169 -22.28 2.48 -5.08
C HIS A 169 -21.10 3.01 -4.25
N PHE A 170 -20.55 4.14 -4.66
CA PHE A 170 -19.44 4.79 -3.97
C PHE A 170 -19.90 6.04 -3.21
N THR A 171 -19.07 6.47 -2.27
CA THR A 171 -19.19 7.75 -1.57
C THR A 171 -17.82 8.41 -1.60
N ILE A 172 -17.81 9.71 -1.89
CA ILE A 172 -16.62 10.54 -1.84
C ILE A 172 -16.85 11.65 -0.83
N LYS A 173 -15.92 11.83 0.11
CA LYS A 173 -16.01 12.87 1.13
C LYS A 173 -14.66 13.42 1.52
N ARG A 174 -14.68 14.65 2.01
CA ARG A 174 -13.50 15.30 2.61
C ARG A 174 -13.39 14.91 4.08
N ILE A 175 -12.19 14.52 4.50
CA ILE A 175 -11.82 14.35 5.91
C ILE A 175 -10.52 15.10 6.15
N LEU A 176 -10.59 16.27 6.78
CA LEU A 176 -9.45 17.18 6.98
C LEU A 176 -8.75 17.53 5.64
N ASN A 177 -7.50 17.07 5.47
CA ASN A 177 -6.67 17.24 4.28
C ASN A 177 -6.66 16.01 3.36
N TYR A 178 -7.60 15.09 3.56
CA TYR A 178 -7.75 13.88 2.77
C TYR A 178 -9.07 13.87 2.02
N ILE A 179 -9.03 13.27 0.85
CA ILE A 179 -10.23 12.75 0.19
C ILE A 179 -10.35 11.28 0.55
N HIS A 180 -11.52 10.90 1.03
CA HIS A 180 -11.91 9.52 1.29
C HIS A 180 -12.89 9.08 0.20
N LEU A 181 -12.48 8.08 -0.57
CA LEU A 181 -13.31 7.35 -1.50
C LEU A 181 -13.61 5.98 -0.93
N GLU A 182 -14.89 5.67 -0.77
CA GLU A 182 -15.39 4.40 -0.23
C GLU A 182 -16.37 3.78 -1.24
N TRP A 183 -16.33 2.46 -1.42
CA TRP A 183 -17.25 1.76 -2.31
C TRP A 183 -17.55 0.36 -1.82
N LYS A 184 -18.71 -0.17 -2.21
CA LYS A 184 -19.09 -1.55 -1.93
C LYS A 184 -18.65 -2.46 -3.06
N LEU A 185 -18.25 -3.67 -2.68
CA LEU A 185 -18.05 -4.76 -3.61
C LEU A 185 -19.43 -5.28 -4.03
N LEU A 186 -19.58 -5.59 -5.32
CA LEU A 186 -20.78 -6.21 -5.88
C LEU A 186 -20.79 -7.72 -5.63
#